data_AF-A0AAV0BP34-F1
#
_entry.id   AF-A0AAV0BP34-F1
#
_cell.length_a   1.000
_cell.length_b   1.000
_cell.length_c   1.000
_cell.angle_alpha   90.00
_cell.angle_beta   90.00
_cell.angle_gamma   90.00
#
_symmetry.space_group_name_H-M   'P 1'
#
loop_
_entity.id
_entity.type
_entity.pdbx_description
1 polymer ?
#
loop_
_entity_poly.entity_id
_entity_poly.type
_entity_poly.pdbx_seq_one_letter_code
_entity_poly.pdbx_strand_id
1 'polypeptide(L)' 'LPVRYIATGLKHLHSAAQDFDSGSYFEANGHGTVLFSSKTVKEPPREIKAEITLDLINRTIGDTLGDMLLVKTILNQKS' A
#
# COMPACT_ATOMS: atom_id res chain seq x y z
N LEU A 1 -8.23 -11.44 -4.30
CA LEU A 1 -6.85 -11.17 -3.80
C LEU A 1 -6.49 -12.24 -2.77
N PRO A 2 -5.24 -12.74 -2.75
CA PRO A 2 -4.79 -13.68 -1.73
C PRO A 2 -4.75 -13.02 -0.34
N VAL A 3 -5.09 -13.77 0.70
CA VAL A 3 -5.14 -13.29 2.10
C VAL A 3 -4.23 -14.16 2.95
N ARG A 4 -3.41 -13.54 3.82
CA ARG A 4 -2.51 -14.23 4.76
C ARG A 4 -2.80 -13.77 6.18
N TYR A 5 -2.83 -14.72 7.12
CA TYR A 5 -2.87 -14.43 8.56
C TYR A 5 -1.46 -14.57 9.11
N ILE A 6 -0.97 -13.51 9.76
CA ILE A 6 0.41 -13.40 10.25
C ILE A 6 0.37 -13.03 11.73
N ALA A 7 1.39 -13.44 12.49
CA ALA A 7 1.56 -13.01 13.88
C ALA A 7 1.55 -11.48 14.00
N THR A 8 1.05 -10.97 15.11
CA THR A 8 0.96 -9.52 15.37
C THR A 8 2.33 -8.86 15.37
N GLY A 9 2.36 -7.56 15.08
CA GLY A 9 3.58 -6.77 15.02
C GLY A 9 4.04 -6.46 13.61
N LEU A 10 4.42 -5.19 13.42
CA LEU A 10 4.75 -4.59 12.13
C LEU A 10 5.84 -5.33 11.37
N LYS A 11 6.83 -5.89 12.05
CA LYS A 11 7.92 -6.62 11.42
C LYS A 11 7.42 -7.85 10.64
N HIS A 12 6.48 -8.60 11.21
CA HIS A 12 5.97 -9.80 10.57
C HIS A 12 5.05 -9.47 9.40
N LEU A 13 4.18 -8.48 9.59
CA LEU A 13 3.27 -8.00 8.54
C LEU A 13 4.02 -7.37 7.37
N HIS A 14 5.01 -6.52 7.65
CA HIS A 14 5.84 -5.88 6.63
C HIS A 14 6.63 -6.90 5.81
N SER A 15 7.24 -7.90 6.46
CA SER A 15 7.96 -8.97 5.76
C SER A 15 7.02 -9.80 4.88
N ALA A 16 5.81 -10.12 5.34
CA ALA A 16 4.86 -10.89 4.55
C ALA A 16 4.30 -10.11 3.35
N ALA A 17 4.20 -8.78 3.46
CA ALA A 17 3.74 -7.91 2.37
C ALA A 17 4.81 -7.72 1.27
N GLN A 18 6.10 -7.88 1.59
CA GLN A 18 7.20 -7.81 0.61
C GLN A 18 7.22 -8.98 -0.39
N ASP A 19 6.54 -10.09 -0.10
CA ASP A 19 6.39 -11.23 -1.02
C ASP A 19 5.50 -10.92 -2.23
N PHE A 20 4.84 -9.77 -2.25
CA PHE A 20 3.90 -9.37 -3.29
C PHE A 20 4.40 -8.15 -4.06
N ASP A 21 4.02 -8.07 -5.35
CA ASP A 21 4.27 -6.89 -6.18
C ASP A 21 3.54 -5.64 -5.68
N SER A 22 2.35 -5.85 -5.08
CA SER A 22 1.62 -4.88 -4.28
C SER A 22 1.05 -5.60 -3.06
N GLY A 23 1.48 -5.21 -1.86
CA GLY A 23 1.12 -5.85 -0.61
C GLY A 23 0.56 -4.84 0.38
N SER A 24 -0.69 -5.01 0.79
CA SER A 24 -1.32 -4.20 1.84
C SER A 24 -1.36 -4.98 3.16
N TYR A 25 -0.99 -4.36 4.27
CA TYR A 25 -1.16 -4.94 5.59
C TYR A 25 -1.75 -3.92 6.56
N PHE A 26 -2.69 -4.36 7.39
CA PHE A 26 -3.33 -3.54 8.41
C PHE A 26 -3.59 -4.40 9.65
N GLU A 27 -3.28 -3.84 10.82
CA GLU A 27 -3.72 -4.33 12.11
C GLU A 27 -5.09 -3.74 12.45
N ALA A 28 -5.85 -4.44 13.30
CA ALA A 28 -7.20 -3.98 13.72
C ALA A 28 -7.19 -2.64 14.47
N ASN A 29 -6.03 -2.22 14.99
CA ASN A 29 -5.82 -0.92 15.64
C ASN A 29 -5.71 0.25 14.64
N GLY A 30 -5.75 -0.01 13.33
CA GLY A 30 -5.62 1.00 12.28
C GLY A 30 -4.18 1.27 11.82
N HIS A 31 -3.17 0.60 12.40
CA HIS A 31 -1.80 0.68 11.90
C HIS A 31 -1.64 -0.22 10.67
N GLY A 32 -1.20 0.35 9.56
CA GLY A 32 -0.93 -0.42 8.36
C GLY A 32 -0.42 0.47 7.25
N THR A 33 0.03 -0.15 6.17
CA THR A 33 0.40 0.58 4.96
C THR A 33 0.35 -0.35 3.75
N VAL A 34 0.60 0.21 2.57
CA VAL A 34 0.70 -0.51 1.31
C VAL A 34 2.15 -0.45 0.82
N LEU A 35 2.70 -1.60 0.48
CA LEU A 35 4.03 -1.75 -0.10
C LEU A 35 3.91 -2.08 -1.58
N PHE A 36 4.91 -1.64 -2.35
CA PHE A 36 5.09 -2.02 -3.74
C PHE A 36 6.49 -2.56 -3.94
N SER A 37 6.61 -3.64 -4.71
CA SER A 37 7.91 -4.19 -5.07
C SER A 37 8.69 -3.18 -5.92
N SER A 38 10.02 -3.26 -5.88
CA SER A 38 10.88 -2.40 -6.72
C SER A 38 10.59 -2.56 -8.22
N LYS A 39 10.01 -3.69 -8.63
CA LYS A 39 9.59 -3.93 -10.01
C LYS A 39 8.36 -3.08 -10.35
N THR A 40 7.29 -3.16 -9.57
CA THR A 40 6.06 -2.35 -9.75
C THR A 40 6.34 -0.85 -9.73
N VAL A 41 7.33 -0.44 -8.95
CA VAL A 41 7.75 0.95 -8.84
C VAL A 41 8.55 1.43 -10.05
N LYS A 42 9.34 0.56 -10.70
CA LYS A 42 10.11 0.90 -11.91
C LYS A 42 9.26 0.79 -13.18
N GLU A 43 8.29 -0.11 -13.17
CA GLU A 43 7.36 -0.37 -14.26
C GLU A 43 5.93 -0.19 -13.74
N PRO A 44 5.51 1.07 -13.47
CA PRO A 44 4.16 1.33 -13.01
C PRO A 44 3.15 0.87 -14.06
N PRO A 45 1.94 0.44 -13.65
CA PRO A 45 0.87 0.15 -14.60
C PRO A 45 0.62 1.38 -15.48
N ARG A 46 0.40 1.18 -16.78
CA ARG A 46 0.15 2.27 -17.77
C ARG A 46 -1.11 3.11 -17.49
N GLU A 47 -1.86 2.78 -16.45
CA GLU A 47 -2.98 3.59 -16.01
C GLU A 47 -2.47 4.79 -15.21
N ILE A 48 -2.74 6.01 -15.70
CA ILE A 48 -2.37 7.29 -15.06
C ILE A 48 -2.75 7.31 -13.57
N LYS A 49 -3.87 6.66 -13.21
CA LYS A 49 -4.35 6.56 -11.83
C LYS A 49 -3.41 5.74 -10.93
N ALA A 50 -2.82 4.67 -11.46
CA ALA A 50 -1.90 3.82 -10.72
C ALA A 50 -0.54 4.52 -10.52
N GLU A 51 -0.09 5.28 -11.50
CA GLU A 51 1.14 6.09 -11.43
C GLU A 51 1.03 7.18 -10.36
N ILE A 52 -0.07 7.96 -10.36
CA ILE A 52 -0.34 8.96 -9.31
C ILE A 52 -0.44 8.30 -7.93
N THR A 53 -1.06 7.11 -7.84
CA THR A 53 -1.17 6.37 -6.58
C THR A 53 0.19 5.93 -6.04
N LEU A 54 1.10 5.51 -6.93
CA LEU A 54 2.48 5.14 -6.56
C LEU A 54 3.29 6.35 -6.08
N ASP A 55 3.09 7.52 -6.69
CA ASP A 55 3.73 8.77 -6.26
C ASP A 55 3.19 9.29 -4.92
N LEU A 56 1.89 9.12 -4.66
CA LEU A 56 1.24 9.55 -3.42
C LEU A 56 1.62 8.69 -2.20
N ILE A 57 1.95 7.41 -2.38
CA ILE A 57 2.30 6.48 -1.29
C ILE A 57 3.77 6.67 -0.83
N ASN A 58 4.42 7.76 -1.27
CA ASN A 58 5.83 8.11 -1.10
C ASN A 58 6.58 7.33 0.01
N ARG A 59 7.24 6.26 -0.45
CA ARG A 59 8.55 5.73 -0.02
C ARG A 59 9.07 6.31 1.30
N THR A 60 8.75 5.69 2.43
CA THR A 60 9.74 5.08 3.37
C THR A 60 9.09 4.64 4.68
N ILE A 61 8.01 5.26 5.16
CA ILE A 61 7.24 4.79 6.33
C ILE A 61 5.81 5.30 6.12
N GLY A 62 4.78 4.51 6.46
CA GLY A 62 3.37 4.88 6.33
C GLY A 62 3.12 6.30 6.84
N ASP A 63 2.97 7.24 5.92
CA ASP A 63 2.67 8.62 6.22
C ASP A 63 1.15 8.75 6.31
N THR A 64 0.66 9.14 7.48
CA THR A 64 -0.76 9.34 7.75
C THR A 64 -1.41 10.30 6.75
N LEU A 65 -0.65 11.25 6.20
CA LEU A 65 -1.13 12.17 5.15
C LEU A 65 -1.24 11.49 3.79
N GLY A 66 -0.28 10.62 3.44
CA GLY A 66 -0.32 9.81 2.23
C GLY A 66 -1.49 8.83 2.24
N ASP A 67 -1.69 8.14 3.36
CA ASP A 67 -2.81 7.21 3.55
C ASP A 67 -4.17 7.94 3.48
N MET A 68 -4.29 9.12 4.09
CA MET A 68 -5.50 9.94 4.00
C MET A 68 -5.79 10.39 2.56
N LEU A 69 -4.78 10.86 1.84
CA LEU A 69 -4.94 11.34 0.47
C LEU A 69 -5.26 10.19 -0.50
N LEU A 70 -4.70 9.00 -0.27
CA LEU A 70 -5.05 7.77 -0.98
C LEU A 70 -6.51 7.41 -0.78
N VAL A 71 -6.98 7.34 0.47
CA VAL A 71 -8.39 7.02 0.80
C VAL A 71 -9.33 8.03 0.15
N LYS A 72 -9.01 9.34 0.24
CA LYS A 72 -9.81 10.39 -0.38
C LYS A 72 -9.88 10.25 -1.91
N THR A 73 -8.75 9.91 -2.55
CA THR A 73 -8.68 9.69 -4.00
C THR A 73 -9.50 8.49 -4.43
N ILE A 74 -9.40 7.36 -3.71
CA ILE A 74 -10.20 6.15 -3.98
C ILE A 74 -11.69 6.44 -3.85
N LEU A 75 -12.11 7.10 -2.76
CA LEU A 75 -13.52 7.45 -2.54
C LEU A 75 -14.05 8.40 -3.60
N ASN A 76 -13.26 9.38 -4.04
CA ASN A 76 -13.65 10.31 -5.09
C ASN A 76 -13.73 9.66 -6.48
N GLN A 77 -13.05 8.55 -6.71
CA GLN A 77 -13.13 7.79 -7.97
C GLN A 77 -14.30 6.79 -8.01
N LYS A 78 -14.87 6.43 -6.85
CA LYS A 78 -16.03 5.53 -6.75
C LYS A 78 -17.38 6.24 -6.81
N SER A 79 -17.38 7.58 -6.77
CA SER A 79 -18.56 8.43 -6.89
C SER A 79 -18.82 8.83 -8.34
#